data_AF-A0A2K8ZSD8-F1
#
_entry.id   AF-A0A2K8ZSD8-F1
#
_cell.length_a   1.000
_cell.length_b   1.000
_cell.length_c   1.000
_cell.angle_alpha   90.00
_cell.angle_beta   90.00
_cell.angle_gamma   90.00
#
_symmetry.space_group_name_H-M   'P 1'
#
loop_
_entity.id
_entity.type
_entity.pdbx_description
1 polymer ?
#
loop_
_entity_poly.entity_id
_entity_poly.type
_entity_poly.pdbx_seq_one_letter_code
_entity_poly.pdbx_strand_id
1 'polypeptide(L)'
;MRYCKTCKIHYDTDLEHCMFCDGDLEIDKDDQSTYKFKEASKKPKSNFFYRLFIFLNIISVMVSLAIDYVSGVPLTWSLIVSATNIYTIVLLAILVNPNFWASKFTKIMIATILVVVLISLSLRDHSWAVGIVFPLAIASTIFVLTILIITNRKKWFDYFASLSIITVIGLVPGLLILLDVLEILWPSIVCFSYSAITLLGMIFLPSKNSREEFKRRFHI
;
A
#
# COMPACT_ATOMS: atom_id res chain seq x y z
N MET A 1 7.27 -13.49 42.36
CA MET A 1 7.61 -14.74 41.66
C MET A 1 6.95 -15.89 42.39
N ARG A 2 6.42 -16.89 41.68
CA ARG A 2 5.73 -18.04 42.28
C ARG A 2 6.61 -19.30 42.20
N TYR A 3 6.63 -20.13 43.23
CA TYR A 3 7.47 -21.32 43.29
C TYR A 3 6.68 -22.59 43.60
N CYS A 4 6.96 -23.67 42.85
CA CYS A 4 6.42 -24.99 43.13
C CYS A 4 7.44 -25.84 43.91
N LYS A 5 7.11 -26.26 45.13
CA LYS A 5 7.96 -27.15 45.96
C LYS A 5 8.13 -28.56 45.36
N THR A 6 7.08 -29.09 44.75
CA THR A 6 7.06 -30.47 44.21
C THR A 6 7.91 -30.58 42.95
N CYS A 7 7.72 -29.66 42.00
CA CYS A 7 8.46 -29.66 40.73
C CYS A 7 9.77 -28.85 40.79
N LYS A 8 9.98 -28.03 41.83
CA LYS A 8 11.11 -27.12 41.99
C LYS A 8 11.27 -26.12 40.83
N ILE A 9 10.14 -25.61 40.31
CA ILE A 9 10.10 -24.68 39.17
C ILE A 9 9.66 -23.29 39.67
N HIS A 10 10.27 -22.25 39.12
CA HIS A 10 9.87 -20.86 39.31
C HIS A 10 8.98 -20.38 38.15
N TYR A 11 7.93 -19.64 38.48
CA TYR A 11 7.01 -19.01 37.54
C TYR A 11 7.03 -17.48 37.72
N ASP A 12 7.14 -16.78 36.60
CA ASP A 12 7.05 -15.31 36.50
C ASP A 12 5.62 -14.84 36.17
N THR A 13 4.63 -15.70 36.32
CA THR A 13 3.23 -15.48 35.90
C THR A 13 2.24 -15.81 37.00
N ASP A 14 1.03 -15.28 36.87
CA ASP A 14 -0.02 -15.23 37.90
C ASP A 14 -0.81 -16.55 38.03
N LEU A 15 -0.15 -17.69 37.78
CA LEU A 15 -0.75 -19.03 37.86
C LEU A 15 -1.00 -19.42 39.32
N GLU A 16 -2.22 -19.87 39.63
CA GLU A 16 -2.58 -20.34 40.97
C GLU A 16 -2.06 -21.76 41.25
N HIS A 17 -2.02 -22.60 40.21
CA HIS A 17 -1.61 -24.01 40.29
C HIS A 17 -0.45 -24.30 39.34
N CYS A 18 0.38 -25.26 39.71
CA CYS A 18 1.50 -25.71 38.87
C CYS A 18 1.01 -26.50 37.64
N MET A 19 1.42 -26.10 36.43
CA MET A 19 1.02 -26.77 35.18
C MET A 19 1.47 -28.25 35.05
N PHE A 20 2.40 -28.71 35.89
CA PHE A 20 2.96 -30.07 35.80
C PHE A 20 2.38 -31.03 36.83
N CYS A 21 2.23 -30.57 38.08
CA CYS A 21 1.79 -31.41 39.19
C CYS A 21 0.47 -30.97 39.81
N ASP A 22 -0.15 -29.89 39.29
CA ASP A 22 -1.38 -29.29 39.79
C ASP A 22 -1.34 -28.91 41.29
N GLY A 23 -0.14 -28.72 41.83
CA GLY A 23 0.07 -28.37 43.22
C GLY A 23 0.01 -26.86 43.45
N ASP A 24 -0.32 -26.48 44.68
CA ASP A 24 -0.35 -25.08 45.13
C ASP A 24 1.03 -24.42 45.00
N LEU A 25 1.03 -23.18 44.51
CA LEU A 25 2.24 -22.38 44.34
C LEU A 25 2.44 -21.43 45.53
N GLU A 26 3.67 -21.34 46.03
CA GLU A 26 4.00 -20.35 47.05
C GLU A 26 4.15 -18.96 46.41
N ILE A 27 3.41 -18.00 46.96
CA ILE A 27 3.38 -16.61 46.52
C ILE A 27 4.36 -15.84 47.42
N ASP A 28 5.42 -15.30 46.83
CA ASP A 28 6.32 -14.39 47.54
C ASP A 28 5.63 -13.02 47.76
N LYS A 29 5.87 -12.37 48.90
CA LYS A 29 5.09 -11.17 49.33
C LYS A 29 5.30 -9.92 48.45
N ASP A 30 6.22 -10.00 47.50
CA ASP A 30 6.58 -8.92 46.57
C ASP A 30 6.23 -9.30 45.10
N ASP A 31 5.11 -10.01 44.91
CA ASP A 31 4.65 -10.49 43.60
C ASP A 31 3.98 -9.37 42.78
N GLN A 32 4.79 -8.42 42.27
CA GLN A 32 4.35 -7.62 41.11
C GLN A 32 4.55 -8.45 39.86
N SER A 33 3.46 -9.03 39.34
CA SER A 33 3.48 -9.72 38.06
C SER A 33 3.87 -8.76 36.96
N THR A 34 5.14 -8.86 36.54
CA THR A 34 5.68 -7.98 35.50
C THR A 34 5.47 -8.68 34.16
N TYR A 35 4.31 -8.45 33.55
CA TYR A 35 4.10 -8.86 32.16
C TYR A 35 5.18 -8.18 31.29
N LYS A 36 6.14 -8.97 30.77
CA LYS A 36 7.20 -8.48 29.86
C LYS A 36 6.66 -8.04 28.50
N PHE A 37 5.37 -8.24 28.25
CA PHE A 37 4.71 -7.77 27.05
C PHE A 37 4.05 -6.42 27.32
N LYS A 38 4.29 -5.48 26.42
CA LYS A 38 3.56 -4.20 26.40
C LYS A 38 2.07 -4.50 26.32
N GLU A 39 1.27 -4.00 27.26
CA GLU A 39 -0.18 -4.05 27.14
C GLU A 39 -0.58 -3.48 25.78
N ALA A 40 -1.41 -4.23 25.05
CA ALA A 40 -1.94 -3.78 23.78
C ALA A 40 -2.91 -2.63 24.02
N SER A 41 -2.40 -1.41 24.15
CA SER A 41 -3.24 -0.22 24.20
C SER A 41 -4.03 -0.14 22.89
N LYS A 42 -5.36 -0.22 22.97
CA LYS A 42 -6.21 0.09 21.81
C LYS A 42 -5.84 1.50 21.36
N LYS A 43 -5.25 1.63 20.15
CA LYS A 43 -4.94 2.94 19.57
C LYS A 43 -6.18 3.83 19.69
N PRO A 44 -6.06 5.06 20.20
CA PRO A 44 -7.21 5.93 20.37
C PRO A 44 -7.89 6.11 19.00
N LYS A 45 -9.15 5.68 18.93
CA LYS A 45 -10.01 5.83 17.75
C LYS A 45 -10.39 7.30 17.59
N SER A 46 -9.44 8.18 17.24
CA SER A 46 -9.82 9.54 16.83
C SER A 46 -10.33 9.51 15.39
N ASN A 47 -11.52 8.91 15.23
CA ASN A 47 -12.25 8.87 13.96
C ASN A 47 -12.91 10.22 13.64
N PHE A 48 -12.88 11.18 14.56
CA PHE A 48 -13.53 12.48 14.38
C PHE A 48 -12.92 13.26 13.22
N PHE A 49 -11.59 13.42 13.20
CA PHE A 49 -10.89 14.12 12.11
C PHE A 49 -11.12 13.43 10.75
N TYR A 50 -11.09 12.10 10.70
CA TYR A 50 -11.35 11.35 9.47
C TYR A 50 -12.79 11.52 8.97
N ARG A 51 -13.77 11.46 9.87
CA ARG A 51 -15.20 11.69 9.55
C ARG A 51 -15.46 13.12 9.09
N LEU A 52 -14.87 14.10 9.79
CA LEU A 52 -14.97 15.52 9.42
C LEU A 52 -14.35 15.75 8.04
N PHE A 53 -13.19 15.16 7.76
CA PHE A 53 -12.54 15.26 6.46
C PHE A 53 -13.43 14.74 5.33
N ILE A 54 -14.01 13.53 5.47
CA ILE A 54 -14.94 12.99 4.48
C ILE A 54 -16.16 13.89 4.30
N PHE A 55 -16.72 14.39 5.40
CA PHE A 55 -17.87 15.28 5.38
C PHE A 55 -17.58 16.57 4.59
N LEU A 56 -16.43 17.19 4.81
CA LEU A 56 -15.99 18.38 4.07
C LEU A 56 -15.81 18.11 2.57
N ASN A 57 -15.25 16.95 2.20
CA ASN A 57 -15.12 16.58 0.80
C ASN A 57 -16.49 16.39 0.13
N ILE A 58 -17.45 15.76 0.82
CA ILE A 58 -18.83 15.60 0.31
C ILE A 58 -19.50 16.97 0.10
N ILE A 59 -19.37 17.88 1.07
CA ILE A 59 -19.87 19.26 0.93
C ILE A 59 -19.22 19.95 -0.28
N SER A 60 -17.90 19.83 -0.44
CA SER A 60 -17.19 20.42 -1.57
C SER A 60 -17.76 19.94 -2.89
N VAL A 61 -18.02 18.64 -3.05
CA VAL A 61 -18.59 18.08 -4.28
C VAL A 61 -20.02 18.60 -4.52
N MET A 62 -20.85 18.64 -3.47
CA MET A 62 -22.23 19.14 -3.59
C MET A 62 -22.29 20.62 -3.97
N VAL A 63 -21.43 21.45 -3.36
CA VAL A 63 -21.35 22.88 -3.67
C VAL A 63 -20.86 23.09 -5.10
N SER A 64 -19.80 22.39 -5.53
CA SER A 64 -19.30 22.50 -6.91
C SER A 64 -20.33 22.07 -7.94
N LEU A 65 -21.07 20.97 -7.70
CA LEU A 65 -22.15 20.53 -8.59
C LEU A 65 -23.29 21.55 -8.66
N ALA A 66 -23.69 22.14 -7.52
CA ALA A 66 -24.73 23.15 -7.48
C ALA A 66 -24.33 24.41 -8.25
N ILE A 67 -23.08 24.87 -8.12
CA ILE A 67 -22.56 26.04 -8.86
C ILE A 67 -22.56 25.77 -10.36
N ASP A 68 -22.10 24.60 -10.79
CA ASP A 68 -22.08 24.22 -12.21
C ASP A 68 -23.50 24.18 -12.80
N TYR A 69 -24.44 23.57 -12.07
CA TYR A 69 -25.83 23.46 -12.47
C TYR A 69 -26.51 24.84 -12.61
N VAL A 70 -26.29 25.73 -11.64
CA VAL A 70 -26.86 27.09 -11.65
C VAL A 70 -26.22 27.96 -12.73
N SER A 71 -24.92 27.79 -12.98
CA SER A 71 -24.19 28.59 -13.96
C SER A 71 -24.47 28.19 -15.41
N GLY A 72 -25.14 27.04 -15.63
CA GLY A 72 -25.49 26.55 -16.97
C GLY A 72 -24.27 26.16 -17.84
N VAL A 73 -23.09 26.07 -17.23
CA VAL A 73 -21.86 25.63 -17.89
C VAL A 73 -21.84 24.10 -18.00
N PRO A 74 -21.11 23.53 -18.97
CA PRO A 74 -20.92 22.08 -19.02
C PRO A 74 -20.30 21.58 -17.71
N LEU A 75 -20.69 20.37 -17.28
CA LEU A 75 -20.32 19.75 -16.00
C LEU A 75 -18.82 19.37 -15.85
N THR A 76 -17.91 20.05 -16.55
CA THR A 76 -16.49 19.70 -16.60
C THR A 76 -15.76 20.07 -15.31
N TRP A 77 -16.05 21.24 -14.75
CA TRP A 77 -15.36 21.73 -13.57
C TRP A 77 -15.75 20.96 -12.30
N SER A 78 -17.06 20.71 -12.11
CA SER A 78 -17.54 19.91 -10.99
C SER A 78 -17.01 18.47 -11.00
N LEU A 79 -16.83 17.86 -12.19
CA LEU A 79 -16.24 16.52 -12.32
C LEU A 79 -14.77 16.47 -11.89
N ILE A 80 -13.96 17.49 -12.24
CA ILE A 80 -12.55 17.58 -11.82
C ILE A 80 -12.46 17.70 -10.29
N VAL A 81 -13.31 18.54 -9.69
CA VAL A 81 -13.37 18.69 -8.24
C VAL A 81 -13.79 17.37 -7.59
N SER A 82 -14.78 16.68 -8.13
CA SER A 82 -15.23 15.37 -7.64
C SER A 82 -14.13 14.31 -7.69
N ALA A 83 -13.43 14.18 -8.83
CA ALA A 83 -12.31 13.24 -8.98
C ALA A 83 -11.20 13.51 -7.96
N THR A 84 -10.89 14.79 -7.71
CA THR A 84 -9.88 15.19 -6.74
C THR A 84 -10.31 14.90 -5.30
N ASN A 85 -11.57 15.11 -4.94
CA ASN A 85 -12.10 14.77 -3.61
C ASN A 85 -12.09 13.25 -3.37
N ILE A 86 -12.44 12.44 -4.38
CA ILE A 86 -12.35 10.98 -4.28
C ILE A 86 -10.90 10.55 -4.05
N TYR A 87 -9.95 11.14 -4.79
CA TYR A 87 -8.53 10.85 -4.65
C TYR A 87 -8.02 11.10 -3.23
N THR A 88 -8.34 12.25 -2.64
CA THR A 88 -7.84 12.62 -1.30
C THR A 88 -8.42 11.70 -0.21
N ILE A 89 -9.68 11.27 -0.35
CA ILE A 89 -10.31 10.27 0.54
C ILE A 89 -9.58 8.94 0.44
N VAL A 90 -9.34 8.45 -0.79
CA VAL A 90 -8.63 7.19 -1.03
C VAL A 90 -7.19 7.26 -0.50
N LEU A 91 -6.50 8.37 -0.75
CA LEU A 91 -5.13 8.61 -0.26
C LEU A 91 -5.08 8.54 1.27
N LEU A 92 -5.99 9.24 1.95
CA LEU A 92 -6.06 9.23 3.41
C LEU A 92 -6.38 7.83 3.94
N ALA A 93 -7.30 7.09 3.30
CA ALA A 93 -7.64 5.73 3.67
C ALA A 93 -6.44 4.76 3.55
N ILE A 94 -5.63 4.90 2.49
CA ILE A 94 -4.41 4.11 2.30
C ILE A 94 -3.36 4.47 3.36
N LEU A 95 -3.21 5.76 3.68
CA LEU A 95 -2.19 6.25 4.60
C LEU A 95 -2.48 5.84 6.06
N VAL A 96 -3.73 5.92 6.49
CA VAL A 96 -4.18 5.58 7.85
C VAL A 96 -4.09 4.08 8.13
N ASN A 97 -4.34 3.23 7.13
CA ASN A 97 -4.31 1.78 7.29
C ASN A 97 -2.88 1.30 7.63
N PRO A 98 -2.61 0.48 8.67
CA PRO A 98 -1.25 0.07 9.05
C PRO A 98 -0.54 -0.91 8.09
N ASN A 99 -0.87 -0.89 6.80
CA ASN A 99 -0.26 -1.73 5.78
C ASN A 99 1.23 -1.45 5.57
N PHE A 100 1.93 -2.43 4.99
CA PHE A 100 3.32 -2.31 4.59
C PHE A 100 3.54 -1.14 3.62
N TRP A 101 4.63 -0.39 3.80
CA TRP A 101 4.89 0.87 3.11
C TRP A 101 4.94 0.71 1.58
N ALA A 102 5.49 -0.41 1.08
CA ALA A 102 5.50 -0.69 -0.36
C ALA A 102 4.11 -0.89 -0.94
N SER A 103 3.27 -1.68 -0.25
CA SER A 103 1.90 -1.90 -0.70
C SER A 103 1.10 -0.59 -0.70
N LYS A 104 1.35 0.30 0.27
CA LYS A 104 0.79 1.66 0.25
C LYS A 104 1.24 2.44 -0.97
N PHE A 105 2.54 2.47 -1.23
CA PHE A 105 3.10 3.20 -2.36
C PHE A 105 2.52 2.73 -3.70
N THR A 106 2.46 1.43 -3.94
CA THR A 106 1.86 0.88 -5.18
C THR A 106 0.37 1.22 -5.29
N LYS A 107 -0.40 1.14 -4.20
CA LYS A 107 -1.83 1.53 -4.19
C LYS A 107 -2.02 3.02 -4.46
N ILE A 108 -1.16 3.88 -3.90
CA ILE A 108 -1.19 5.32 -4.15
C ILE A 108 -0.91 5.58 -5.62
N MET A 109 0.12 4.97 -6.19
CA MET A 109 0.46 5.16 -7.61
C MET A 109 -0.68 4.73 -8.55
N ILE A 110 -1.33 3.59 -8.27
CA ILE A 110 -2.51 3.14 -9.02
C ILE A 110 -3.67 4.14 -8.88
N ALA A 111 -3.94 4.62 -7.67
CA ALA A 111 -4.99 5.62 -7.42
C ALA A 111 -4.71 6.95 -8.14
N THR A 112 -3.45 7.40 -8.13
CA THR A 112 -3.01 8.61 -8.84
C THR A 112 -3.22 8.46 -10.34
N ILE A 113 -2.82 7.33 -10.94
CA ILE A 113 -3.05 7.05 -12.35
C ILE A 113 -4.54 7.10 -12.69
N LEU A 114 -5.38 6.42 -11.89
CA LEU A 114 -6.83 6.39 -12.11
C LEU A 114 -7.44 7.80 -12.10
N VAL A 115 -7.04 8.64 -11.15
CA VAL A 115 -7.56 9.99 -10.99
C VAL A 115 -7.11 10.91 -12.11
N VAL A 116 -5.86 10.80 -12.56
CA VAL A 116 -5.37 11.54 -13.73
C VAL A 116 -6.18 11.19 -14.96
N VAL A 117 -6.50 9.90 -15.17
CA VAL A 117 -7.36 9.46 -16.27
C VAL A 117 -8.77 10.05 -16.14
N LEU A 118 -9.38 10.05 -14.95
CA LEU A 118 -10.69 10.68 -14.71
C LEU A 118 -10.70 12.19 -14.99
N ILE A 119 -9.63 12.89 -14.60
CA ILE A 119 -9.46 14.32 -14.87
C ILE A 119 -9.33 14.56 -16.38
N SER A 120 -8.54 13.75 -17.08
CA SER A 120 -8.45 13.80 -18.54
C SER A 120 -9.77 13.54 -19.25
N LEU A 121 -10.57 12.60 -18.74
CA LEU A 121 -11.92 12.36 -19.25
C LEU A 121 -12.82 13.58 -19.09
N SER A 122 -12.64 14.34 -18.02
CA SER A 122 -13.40 15.56 -17.76
C SER A 122 -12.96 16.72 -18.67
N LEU A 123 -11.66 16.80 -18.99
CA LEU A 123 -11.07 17.82 -19.87
C LEU A 123 -11.28 17.52 -21.37
N ARG A 124 -11.68 16.29 -21.74
CA ARG A 124 -11.73 15.78 -23.12
C ARG A 124 -10.38 15.82 -23.84
N ASP A 125 -9.30 15.93 -23.07
CA ASP A 125 -7.92 15.85 -23.55
C ASP A 125 -7.22 14.73 -22.78
N HIS A 126 -6.96 13.63 -23.50
CA HIS A 126 -6.37 12.42 -22.96
C HIS A 126 -4.90 12.26 -23.35
N SER A 127 -4.42 13.03 -24.31
CA SER A 127 -3.08 12.86 -24.90
C SER A 127 -1.99 13.05 -23.84
N TRP A 128 -2.14 14.04 -22.96
CA TRP A 128 -1.17 14.29 -21.90
C TRP A 128 -1.15 13.19 -20.82
N ALA A 129 -2.31 12.68 -20.40
CA ALA A 129 -2.43 11.71 -19.32
C ALA A 129 -1.92 10.34 -19.75
N VAL A 130 -2.34 9.91 -20.95
CA VAL A 130 -1.98 8.60 -21.49
C VAL A 130 -0.56 8.62 -22.06
N GLY A 131 -0.13 9.73 -22.68
CA GLY A 131 1.20 9.85 -23.30
C GLY A 131 2.34 10.21 -22.37
N ILE A 132 2.09 10.98 -21.30
CA ILE A 132 3.15 11.47 -20.41
C ILE A 132 2.99 10.91 -18.99
N VAL A 133 1.84 11.18 -18.36
CA VAL A 133 1.68 10.91 -16.92
C VAL A 133 1.65 9.41 -16.64
N PHE A 134 0.92 8.63 -17.44
CA PHE A 134 0.78 7.19 -17.24
C PHE A 134 2.12 6.43 -17.36
N PRO A 135 2.92 6.59 -18.45
CA PRO A 135 4.20 5.91 -18.55
C PRO A 135 5.21 6.34 -17.48
N LEU A 136 5.27 7.64 -17.16
CA LEU A 136 6.21 8.14 -16.14
C LEU A 136 5.83 7.70 -14.72
N ALA A 137 4.54 7.65 -14.41
CA ALA A 137 4.06 7.14 -13.12
C ALA A 137 4.43 5.66 -12.94
N ILE A 138 4.28 4.85 -13.99
CA ILE A 138 4.67 3.44 -13.92
C ILE A 138 6.20 3.30 -13.80
N ALA A 139 6.97 3.99 -14.64
CA ALA A 139 8.43 3.93 -14.62
C ALA A 139 9.01 4.35 -13.25
N SER A 140 8.50 5.44 -12.67
CA SER A 140 8.92 5.89 -11.33
C SER A 140 8.53 4.88 -10.24
N THR A 141 7.39 4.20 -10.36
CA THR A 141 6.98 3.16 -9.42
C THR A 141 7.94 1.96 -9.45
N ILE A 142 8.28 1.49 -10.66
CA ILE A 142 9.25 0.40 -10.86
C ILE A 142 10.61 0.81 -10.27
N PHE A 143 11.03 2.06 -10.48
CA PHE A 143 12.31 2.58 -10.01
C PHE A 143 12.40 2.57 -8.47
N VAL A 144 11.39 3.13 -7.80
CA VAL A 144 11.33 3.15 -6.34
C VAL A 144 11.28 1.73 -5.76
N LEU A 145 10.47 0.83 -6.33
CA LEU A 145 10.39 -0.56 -5.87
C LEU A 145 11.71 -1.31 -6.06
N THR A 146 12.41 -1.07 -7.18
CA THR A 146 13.72 -1.67 -7.45
C THR A 146 14.76 -1.23 -6.41
N ILE A 147 14.81 0.07 -6.09
CA ILE A 147 15.67 0.60 -5.02
C ILE A 147 15.33 -0.04 -3.68
N LEU A 148 14.03 -0.10 -3.33
CA LEU A 148 13.58 -0.69 -2.06
C LEU A 148 13.98 -2.16 -1.94
N ILE A 149 13.93 -2.92 -3.03
CA ILE A 149 14.38 -4.31 -3.10
C ILE A 149 15.88 -4.44 -2.83
N ILE A 150 16.68 -3.54 -3.40
CA ILE A 150 18.14 -3.53 -3.23
C ILE A 150 18.50 -3.16 -1.79
N THR A 151 17.87 -2.13 -1.22
CA THR A 151 18.16 -1.65 0.14
C THR A 151 17.60 -2.58 1.23
N ASN A 152 16.39 -3.13 1.05
CA ASN A 152 15.68 -3.92 2.08
C ASN A 152 15.57 -5.41 1.74
N ARG A 153 16.71 -6.10 1.60
CA ARG A 153 16.80 -7.52 1.25
C ARG A 153 15.99 -8.47 2.14
N LYS A 154 15.78 -8.12 3.42
CA LYS A 154 15.01 -8.95 4.39
C LYS A 154 13.51 -9.06 4.05
N LYS A 155 12.94 -8.08 3.33
CA LYS A 155 11.51 -8.06 2.95
C LYS A 155 11.33 -8.17 1.44
N TRP A 156 12.33 -8.69 0.74
CA TRP A 156 12.38 -8.75 -0.72
C TRP A 156 11.11 -9.33 -1.35
N PHE A 157 10.56 -10.40 -0.76
CA PHE A 157 9.36 -11.08 -1.27
C PHE A 157 8.10 -10.18 -1.27
N ASP A 158 7.93 -9.32 -0.24
CA ASP A 158 6.76 -8.43 -0.13
C ASP A 158 6.79 -7.35 -1.23
N TYR A 159 7.99 -6.91 -1.62
CA TYR A 159 8.20 -5.97 -2.72
C TYR A 159 8.10 -6.66 -4.08
N PHE A 160 8.58 -7.90 -4.19
CA PHE A 160 8.65 -8.66 -5.44
C PHE A 160 7.28 -8.81 -6.08
N ALA A 161 6.24 -9.20 -5.31
CA ALA A 161 4.88 -9.33 -5.84
C ALA A 161 4.35 -8.00 -6.42
N SER A 162 4.60 -6.89 -5.73
CA SER A 162 4.18 -5.56 -6.19
C SER A 162 4.96 -5.12 -7.43
N LEU A 163 6.27 -5.43 -7.48
CA LEU A 163 7.14 -5.16 -8.63
C LEU A 163 6.68 -5.96 -9.85
N SER A 164 6.40 -7.26 -9.71
CA SER A 164 5.93 -8.09 -10.81
C SER A 164 4.63 -7.56 -11.43
N ILE A 165 3.65 -7.18 -10.62
CA ILE A 165 2.38 -6.63 -11.11
C ILE A 165 2.61 -5.33 -11.90
N ILE A 166 3.36 -4.38 -11.32
CA ILE A 166 3.54 -3.07 -11.96
C ILE A 166 4.43 -3.17 -13.21
N THR A 167 5.39 -4.10 -13.26
CA THR A 167 6.22 -4.34 -14.44
C THR A 167 5.40 -4.90 -15.60
N VAL A 168 4.44 -5.80 -15.35
CA VAL A 168 3.51 -6.28 -16.39
C VAL A 168 2.65 -5.13 -16.92
N ILE A 169 2.14 -4.27 -16.03
CA ILE A 169 1.40 -3.06 -16.41
C ILE A 169 2.29 -2.10 -17.21
N GLY A 170 3.59 -2.00 -16.89
CA GLY A 170 4.57 -1.16 -17.58
C GLY A 170 4.92 -1.59 -19.00
N LEU A 171 4.46 -2.77 -19.44
CA LEU A 171 4.52 -3.17 -20.86
C LEU A 171 3.38 -2.57 -21.69
N VAL A 172 2.27 -2.16 -21.05
CA VAL A 172 1.09 -1.58 -21.73
C VAL A 172 1.43 -0.31 -22.52
N PRO A 173 2.25 0.64 -22.03
CA PRO A 173 2.69 1.79 -22.82
C PRO A 173 3.35 1.41 -24.16
N GLY A 174 4.03 0.27 -24.25
CA GLY A 174 4.59 -0.23 -25.51
C GLY A 174 3.51 -0.68 -26.50
N LEU A 175 2.44 -1.29 -26.00
CA LEU A 175 1.27 -1.63 -26.83
C LEU A 175 0.54 -0.38 -27.33
N LEU A 176 0.47 0.68 -26.52
CA LEU A 176 -0.13 1.96 -26.93
C LEU A 176 0.65 2.64 -28.07
N ILE A 177 1.98 2.45 -28.15
CA ILE A 177 2.78 2.90 -29.29
C ILE A 177 2.36 2.16 -30.57
N LEU A 178 2.17 0.84 -30.50
CA LEU A 178 1.79 0.02 -31.66
C LEU A 178 0.40 0.36 -32.21
N LEU A 179 -0.49 0.87 -31.36
CA LEU A 179 -1.84 1.30 -31.72
C LEU A 179 -1.88 2.74 -32.26
N ASP A 180 -0.73 3.43 -32.32
CA ASP A 180 -0.59 4.82 -32.78
C ASP A 180 -1.52 5.83 -32.06
N VAL A 181 -1.79 5.56 -30.78
CA VAL A 181 -2.68 6.39 -29.93
C VAL A 181 -1.91 7.57 -29.30
N LEU A 182 -0.58 7.58 -29.38
CA LEU A 182 0.28 8.46 -28.61
C LEU A 182 0.90 9.56 -29.47
N GLU A 183 0.61 10.81 -29.12
CA GLU A 183 1.28 11.98 -29.74
C GLU A 183 2.76 12.10 -29.32
N ILE A 184 3.08 11.70 -28.07
CA ILE A 184 4.44 11.78 -27.51
C ILE A 184 4.91 10.38 -27.14
N LEU A 185 5.92 9.89 -27.86
CA LEU A 185 6.36 8.50 -27.81
C LEU A 185 7.43 8.21 -26.75
N TRP A 186 8.30 9.19 -26.46
CA TRP A 186 9.49 8.95 -25.63
C TRP A 186 9.18 8.43 -24.20
N PRO A 187 8.19 8.97 -23.46
CA PRO A 187 7.85 8.45 -22.13
C PRO A 187 7.45 6.98 -22.14
N SER A 188 6.67 6.57 -23.15
CA SER A 188 6.23 5.18 -23.34
C SER A 188 7.39 4.27 -23.70
N ILE A 189 8.34 4.72 -24.53
CA ILE A 189 9.56 3.96 -24.87
C ILE A 189 10.42 3.73 -23.61
N VAL A 190 10.63 4.77 -22.79
CA VAL A 190 11.39 4.66 -21.54
C VAL A 190 10.70 3.71 -20.56
N CYS A 191 9.39 3.83 -20.39
CA CYS A 191 8.64 2.93 -19.51
C CYS A 191 8.70 1.48 -19.98
N PHE A 192 8.49 1.24 -21.28
CA PHE A 192 8.51 -0.11 -21.85
C PHE A 192 9.89 -0.76 -21.72
N SER A 193 10.95 -0.05 -22.13
CA SER A 193 12.33 -0.54 -22.04
C SER A 193 12.72 -0.84 -20.60
N TYR A 194 12.42 0.05 -19.66
CA TYR A 194 12.71 -0.16 -18.24
C TYR A 194 11.93 -1.34 -17.65
N SER A 195 10.66 -1.48 -18.02
CA SER A 195 9.83 -2.62 -17.61
C SER A 195 10.37 -3.94 -18.17
N ALA A 196 10.74 -3.98 -19.45
CA ALA A 196 11.32 -5.15 -20.08
C ALA A 196 12.65 -5.56 -19.43
N ILE A 197 13.55 -4.62 -19.15
CA ILE A 197 14.81 -4.86 -18.44
C ILE A 197 14.54 -5.41 -17.03
N THR A 198 13.60 -4.82 -16.31
CA THR A 198 13.26 -5.26 -14.96
C THR A 198 12.64 -6.66 -14.96
N LEU A 199 11.79 -6.97 -15.94
CA LEU A 199 11.20 -8.29 -16.13
C LEU A 199 12.28 -9.35 -16.40
N LEU A 200 13.20 -9.06 -17.33
CA LEU A 200 14.35 -9.92 -17.61
C LEU A 200 15.21 -10.09 -16.36
N GLY A 201 15.44 -9.01 -15.62
CA GLY A 201 16.18 -9.05 -14.36
C GLY A 201 15.54 -9.98 -13.33
N MET A 202 14.20 -9.95 -13.21
CA MET A 202 13.46 -10.84 -12.32
C MET A 202 13.58 -12.33 -12.73
N ILE A 203 13.60 -12.62 -14.04
CA ILE A 203 13.69 -14.00 -14.56
C ILE A 203 15.12 -14.56 -14.45
N PHE A 204 16.13 -13.76 -14.77
CA PHE A 204 17.52 -14.23 -14.89
C PHE A 204 18.34 -14.12 -13.60
N LEU A 205 18.03 -13.19 -12.68
CA LEU A 205 18.78 -13.01 -11.43
C LEU A 205 18.23 -13.73 -10.16
N PRO A 206 17.33 -14.73 -10.19
CA PRO A 206 16.87 -15.35 -8.95
C PRO A 206 17.98 -16.19 -8.32
N SER A 207 18.46 -15.74 -7.16
CA SER A 207 19.35 -16.49 -6.25
C SER A 207 18.71 -17.80 -5.76
N LYS A 208 19.52 -18.79 -5.35
CA LYS A 208 19.02 -20.05 -4.77
C LYS A 208 18.05 -19.81 -3.61
N ASN A 209 18.38 -18.89 -2.69
CA ASN A 209 17.50 -18.52 -1.57
C ASN A 209 16.16 -17.95 -2.01
N SER A 210 16.11 -17.10 -3.06
CA SER A 210 14.84 -16.59 -3.57
C SER A 210 13.95 -17.68 -4.18
N ARG A 211 14.56 -18.70 -4.80
CA ARG A 211 13.81 -19.85 -5.34
C ARG A 211 13.24 -20.72 -4.22
N GLU A 212 14.00 -20.94 -3.14
CA GLU A 212 13.55 -21.68 -1.96
C GLU A 212 12.44 -20.94 -1.20
N GLU A 213 12.53 -19.61 -1.04
CA GLU A 213 11.48 -18.81 -0.42
C GLU A 213 10.18 -18.82 -1.25
N PHE A 214 10.30 -18.76 -2.59
CA PHE A 214 9.18 -18.87 -3.51
C PHE A 214 8.52 -20.26 -3.39
N LYS A 215 9.33 -21.32 -3.39
CA LYS A 215 8.89 -22.71 -3.20
C LYS A 215 8.15 -22.89 -1.87
N ARG A 216 8.70 -22.35 -0.76
CA ARG A 216 8.11 -22.43 0.58
C ARG A 216 6.75 -21.75 0.69
N ARG A 217 6.56 -20.59 0.04
CA ARG A 217 5.30 -19.80 0.13
C ARG A 217 4.24 -20.21 -0.87
N PHE A 218 4.63 -20.68 -2.05
CA PHE A 218 3.70 -21.19 -3.07
C PHE A 218 3.39 -22.69 -2.92
N HIS A 219 4.01 -23.38 -1.95
CA HIS A 219 3.83 -24.82 -1.71
C HIS A 219 4.07 -25.68 -2.96
N ILE A 220 5.06 -25.30 -3.78
CA ILE A 220 5.51 -26.04 -4.97
C ILE A 220 6.73 -26.90 -4.59
#